data_AF-A0A956S2G7-F1
#
_entry.id   AF-A0A956S2G7-F1
#
_cell.length_a   1.000
_cell.length_b   1.000
_cell.length_c   1.000
_cell.angle_alpha   90.00
_cell.angle_beta   90.00
_cell.angle_gamma   90.00
#
_symmetry.space_group_name_H-M   'P 1'
#
loop_
_entity.id
_entity.type
_entity.pdbx_description
1 polymer ?
#
loop_
_entity_poly.entity_id
_entity_poly.type
_entity_poly.pdbx_seq_one_letter_code
_entity_poly.pdbx_strand_id
1 'polypeptide(L)'
;GEFGNETWEDESWRVKGHTNAWAPMTVDTERGLLYVPMGTPSGDYYGGDRKGDNLFAETLLCLDARTGERKWHFQTVHHGLWDYDLPGAPVLYTAEVDGRSVDAVAIAAKTGFVYAFDRVSGEPIWPIEEREV
;
A
#
# COMPACT_ATOMS: atom_id res chain seq x y z
N GLY A 1 8.98 -12.06 14.67
CA GLY A 1 9.26 -10.70 14.19
C GLY A 1 8.00 -9.87 14.33
N GLU A 2 8.01 -8.64 13.83
CA GLU A 2 6.78 -7.89 13.58
C GLU A 2 6.06 -8.48 12.36
N PHE A 3 4.78 -8.14 12.19
CA PHE A 3 3.99 -8.59 11.04
C PHE A 3 4.65 -8.12 9.73
N GLY A 4 4.83 -9.03 8.77
CA GLY A 4 5.47 -8.74 7.49
C GLY A 4 6.96 -9.07 7.46
N ASN A 5 7.64 -9.20 8.60
CA ASN A 5 9.07 -9.53 8.63
C ASN A 5 9.38 -10.89 7.98
N GLU A 6 8.43 -11.83 8.00
CA GLU A 6 8.52 -13.12 7.34
C GLU A 6 8.61 -13.04 5.81
N THR A 7 8.22 -11.90 5.22
CA THR A 7 8.29 -11.66 3.76
C THR A 7 9.65 -11.14 3.29
N TRP A 8 10.62 -11.05 4.21
CA TRP A 8 11.99 -10.61 3.94
C TRP A 8 12.93 -11.75 4.27
N GLU A 9 13.42 -12.44 3.24
CA GLU A 9 14.35 -13.54 3.40
C GLU A 9 15.64 -13.10 4.10
N ASP A 10 16.29 -14.05 4.77
CA ASP A 10 17.55 -13.86 5.51
C ASP A 10 17.53 -12.68 6.50
N GLU A 11 16.34 -12.33 6.97
CA GLU A 11 16.10 -11.20 7.86
C GLU A 11 16.58 -9.85 7.31
N SER A 12 16.60 -9.73 5.97
CA SER A 12 17.07 -8.55 5.22
C SER A 12 16.37 -7.24 5.61
N TRP A 13 15.14 -7.32 6.15
CA TRP A 13 14.42 -6.18 6.73
C TRP A 13 15.25 -5.38 7.75
N ARG A 14 16.18 -6.02 8.47
CA ARG A 14 17.04 -5.36 9.46
C ARG A 14 18.02 -4.35 8.86
N VAL A 15 18.36 -4.49 7.58
CA VAL A 15 19.42 -3.71 6.91
C VAL A 15 18.98 -3.04 5.61
N LYS A 16 17.91 -3.53 4.97
CA LYS A 16 17.43 -3.02 3.66
C LYS A 16 16.20 -2.11 3.73
N GLY A 17 15.49 -2.04 4.86
CA GLY A 17 14.18 -1.38 5.06
C GLY A 17 13.88 -0.09 4.27
N HIS A 18 13.67 1.04 4.94
CA HIS A 18 13.37 2.35 4.31
C HIS A 18 12.09 2.40 3.44
N THR A 19 11.11 1.52 3.71
CA THR A 19 9.73 1.62 3.22
C THR A 19 9.05 2.85 3.85
N ASN A 20 9.40 4.04 3.39
CA ASN A 20 9.09 5.31 4.04
C ASN A 20 7.72 5.86 3.63
N ALA A 21 7.08 6.63 4.51
CA ALA A 21 5.85 7.37 4.22
C ALA A 21 6.20 8.81 3.81
N TRP A 22 6.74 9.00 2.60
CA TRP A 22 7.19 10.32 2.13
C TRP A 22 6.12 11.11 1.37
N ALA A 23 5.20 10.41 0.71
CA ALA A 23 4.14 11.02 -0.07
C ALA A 23 3.02 11.56 0.86
N PRO A 24 2.21 12.54 0.39
CA PRO A 24 1.10 13.05 1.18
C PRO A 24 0.12 11.95 1.59
N MET A 25 -0.34 12.00 2.84
CA MET A 25 -1.33 11.09 3.40
C MET A 25 -2.73 11.70 3.36
N THR A 26 -3.76 10.87 3.44
CA THR A 26 -5.16 11.31 3.46
C THR A 26 -5.87 10.77 4.68
N VAL A 27 -6.70 11.61 5.32
CA VAL A 27 -7.46 11.25 6.51
C VAL A 27 -8.97 11.33 6.24
N ASP A 28 -9.69 10.26 6.56
CA ASP A 28 -11.14 10.28 6.73
C ASP A 28 -11.45 10.66 8.17
N THR A 29 -11.79 11.94 8.38
CA THR A 29 -12.06 12.47 9.72
C THR A 29 -13.37 11.96 10.33
N GLU A 30 -14.33 11.52 9.50
CA GLU A 30 -15.61 10.99 9.96
C GLU A 30 -15.42 9.59 10.56
N ARG A 31 -14.63 8.74 9.90
CA ARG A 31 -14.36 7.36 10.33
C ARG A 31 -13.12 7.21 11.19
N GLY A 32 -12.26 8.24 11.23
CA GLY A 32 -10.99 8.18 11.94
C GLY A 32 -9.99 7.24 11.26
N LEU A 33 -9.96 7.19 9.92
CA LEU A 33 -9.06 6.35 9.14
C LEU A 33 -7.97 7.21 8.49
N LEU A 34 -6.73 6.74 8.56
CA LEU A 34 -5.56 7.37 7.94
C LEU A 34 -5.03 6.44 6.83
N TYR A 35 -4.96 6.96 5.61
CA TYR A 35 -4.43 6.26 4.45
C TYR A 35 -3.00 6.73 4.18
N VAL A 36 -2.05 5.80 4.29
CA VAL A 36 -0.60 6.07 4.20
C VAL A 36 -0.01 5.33 3.00
N PRO A 37 0.40 6.04 1.95
CA PRO A 37 1.18 5.45 0.86
C PRO A 37 2.62 5.18 1.31
N MET A 38 3.14 3.99 0.98
CA MET A 38 4.47 3.53 1.37
C MET A 38 5.44 3.47 0.19
N GLY A 39 6.70 3.82 0.48
CA GLY A 39 7.85 3.85 -0.43
C GLY A 39 8.43 2.48 -0.79
N THR A 40 9.30 2.48 -1.80
CA THR A 40 10.14 1.34 -2.20
C THR A 40 11.27 1.13 -1.18
N PRO A 41 11.73 -0.11 -0.92
CA PRO A 41 12.82 -0.37 0.01
C PRO A 41 14.17 0.14 -0.48
N SER A 42 15.15 0.24 0.41
CA SER A 42 16.52 0.64 0.01
C SER A 42 17.07 -0.29 -1.06
N GLY A 43 17.73 0.30 -2.06
CA GLY A 43 18.17 -0.42 -3.24
C GLY A 43 17.03 -0.52 -4.25
N ASP A 44 16.49 0.63 -4.63
CA ASP A 44 15.25 0.77 -5.42
C ASP A 44 15.30 -0.03 -6.74
N TYR A 45 16.52 -0.18 -7.29
CA TYR A 45 16.80 -0.90 -8.53
C TYR A 45 17.62 -2.20 -8.34
N TYR A 46 17.80 -2.66 -7.09
CA TYR A 46 18.50 -3.91 -6.77
C TYR A 46 17.88 -4.59 -5.54
N GLY A 47 17.26 -5.76 -5.75
CA GLY A 47 16.61 -6.55 -4.70
C GLY A 47 17.34 -7.84 -4.30
N GLY A 48 18.54 -8.10 -4.85
CA GLY A 48 19.23 -9.39 -4.65
C GLY A 48 19.59 -9.72 -3.20
N ASP A 49 19.64 -8.70 -2.34
CA ASP A 49 19.90 -8.79 -0.90
C ASP A 49 18.67 -8.54 -0.01
N ARG A 50 17.47 -8.49 -0.62
CA ARG A 50 16.16 -8.39 0.05
C ARG A 50 15.12 -9.24 -0.68
N LYS A 51 15.38 -10.54 -0.84
CA LYS A 51 14.42 -11.44 -1.47
C LYS A 51 13.12 -11.55 -0.66
N GLY A 52 12.06 -11.97 -1.34
CA GLY A 52 10.69 -12.01 -0.83
C GLY A 52 9.90 -10.74 -1.14
N ASP A 53 8.63 -10.73 -0.77
CA ASP A 53 7.68 -9.68 -1.16
C ASP A 53 8.03 -8.30 -0.58
N ASN A 54 8.80 -8.26 0.51
CA ASN A 54 9.24 -7.04 1.17
C ASN A 54 8.11 -6.18 1.77
N LEU A 55 7.08 -6.80 2.34
CA LEU A 55 5.97 -6.09 2.98
C LEU A 55 6.48 -5.21 4.15
N PHE A 56 6.17 -3.91 4.27
CA PHE A 56 5.11 -3.10 3.66
C PHE A 56 5.59 -2.14 2.55
N ALA A 57 6.50 -2.57 1.70
CA ALA A 57 6.91 -1.79 0.55
C ALA A 57 5.78 -1.61 -0.47
N GLU A 58 5.79 -0.52 -1.23
CA GLU A 58 4.82 -0.23 -2.30
C GLU A 58 3.35 -0.47 -1.90
N THR A 59 3.02 -0.17 -0.65
CA THR A 59 1.76 -0.53 -0.01
C THR A 59 0.91 0.69 0.30
N LEU A 60 -0.41 0.58 0.08
CA LEU A 60 -1.38 1.47 0.70
C LEU A 60 -1.78 0.89 2.08
N LEU A 61 -1.41 1.59 3.15
CA LEU A 61 -1.81 1.24 4.52
C LEU A 61 -3.06 2.01 4.90
N CYS A 62 -4.02 1.35 5.57
CA CYS A 62 -5.09 2.01 6.31
C CYS A 62 -4.89 1.78 7.80
N LEU A 63 -4.78 2.87 8.55
CA LEU A 63 -4.55 2.87 9.98
C LEU A 63 -5.71 3.53 10.71
N ASP A 64 -5.92 3.16 11.97
CA ASP A 64 -6.65 3.98 12.92
C ASP A 64 -5.90 5.30 13.12
N ALA A 65 -6.53 6.43 12.79
CA ALA A 65 -5.86 7.74 12.84
C ALA A 65 -5.48 8.18 14.26
N ARG A 66 -6.06 7.56 15.31
CA ARG A 66 -5.79 7.90 16.71
C ARG A 66 -4.76 6.97 17.34
N THR A 67 -4.81 5.68 17.01
CA THR A 67 -3.96 4.67 17.66
C THR A 67 -2.78 4.22 16.80
N GLY A 68 -2.85 4.43 15.48
CA GLY A 68 -1.88 3.90 14.52
C GLY A 68 -2.04 2.40 14.25
N GLU A 69 -3.05 1.74 14.81
CA GLU A 69 -3.30 0.32 14.53
C GLU A 69 -3.69 0.10 13.07
N ARG A 70 -3.08 -0.88 12.43
CA ARG A 70 -3.42 -1.30 11.06
C ARG A 70 -4.83 -1.86 11.00
N LYS A 71 -5.69 -1.25 10.17
CA LYS A 71 -7.01 -1.78 9.82
C LYS A 71 -6.92 -2.74 8.63
N TRP A 72 -6.33 -2.29 7.54
CA TRP A 72 -6.09 -3.09 6.34
C TRP A 72 -4.87 -2.55 5.58
N HIS A 73 -4.40 -3.31 4.59
CA HIS A 73 -3.37 -2.86 3.66
C HIS A 73 -3.53 -3.53 2.31
N PHE A 74 -2.96 -2.93 1.25
CA PHE A 74 -2.83 -3.54 -0.05
C PHE A 74 -1.45 -3.24 -0.63
N GLN A 75 -0.65 -4.28 -0.89
CA GLN A 75 0.66 -4.16 -1.51
C GLN A 75 0.50 -4.15 -3.03
N THR A 76 0.97 -3.11 -3.71
CA THR A 76 0.78 -2.95 -5.17
C THR A 76 1.87 -3.61 -6.00
N VAL A 77 3.06 -3.79 -5.42
CA VAL A 77 4.21 -4.45 -6.04
C VAL A 77 4.86 -5.36 -5.01
N HIS A 78 4.98 -6.64 -5.34
CA HIS A 78 5.75 -7.61 -4.56
C HIS A 78 7.19 -7.60 -5.07
N HIS A 79 8.15 -7.50 -4.15
CA HIS A 79 9.58 -7.45 -4.47
C HIS A 79 9.94 -6.35 -5.50
N GLY A 80 9.65 -5.08 -5.19
CA GLY A 80 9.86 -3.97 -6.13
C GLY A 80 11.32 -3.80 -6.58
N LEU A 81 11.55 -3.60 -7.88
CA LEU A 81 12.88 -3.43 -8.50
C LEU A 81 12.97 -2.18 -9.40
N TRP A 82 11.94 -1.35 -9.39
CA TRP A 82 11.75 -0.28 -10.38
C TRP A 82 11.31 1.06 -9.78
N ASP A 83 11.44 1.24 -8.46
CA ASP A 83 10.91 2.44 -7.77
C ASP A 83 9.44 2.69 -8.11
N TYR A 84 8.59 1.67 -7.95
CA TYR A 84 7.16 1.74 -8.24
C TYR A 84 6.29 2.02 -7.02
N ASP A 85 6.83 2.82 -6.10
CA ASP A 85 6.09 3.29 -4.94
C ASP A 85 4.89 4.17 -5.30
N LEU A 86 4.15 4.55 -4.25
CA LEU A 86 2.92 5.31 -4.34
C LEU A 86 3.23 6.80 -4.10
N PRO A 87 3.29 7.65 -5.16
CA PRO A 87 3.90 8.98 -5.05
C PRO A 87 2.92 10.09 -4.68
N GLY A 88 1.64 9.76 -4.45
CA GLY A 88 0.56 10.72 -4.37
C GLY A 88 -0.39 10.49 -3.20
N ALA A 89 -1.21 11.50 -2.91
CA ALA A 89 -2.26 11.40 -1.90
C ALA A 89 -3.35 10.40 -2.35
N PRO A 90 -3.76 9.46 -1.48
CA PRO A 90 -5.01 8.72 -1.68
C PRO A 90 -6.20 9.70 -1.78
N VAL A 91 -7.15 9.45 -2.66
CA VAL A 91 -8.34 10.29 -2.86
C VAL A 91 -9.56 9.60 -2.28
N LEU A 92 -10.31 10.29 -1.41
CA LEU A 92 -11.60 9.83 -0.89
C LEU A 92 -12.72 10.34 -1.80
N TYR A 93 -13.64 9.46 -2.16
CA TYR A 93 -14.77 9.78 -3.03
C TYR A 93 -15.90 8.76 -2.86
N THR A 94 -17.08 9.09 -3.36
CA THR A 94 -18.19 8.13 -3.48
C THR A 94 -18.24 7.61 -4.92
N ALA A 95 -18.14 6.30 -5.08
CA ALA A 95 -18.23 5.61 -6.36
C ALA A 95 -19.61 4.95 -6.52
N GLU A 96 -20.14 4.91 -7.74
CA GLU A 96 -21.25 4.03 -8.08
C GLU A 96 -20.69 2.75 -8.73
N VAL A 97 -20.89 1.61 -8.07
CA VAL A 97 -20.39 0.30 -8.51
C VAL A 97 -21.57 -0.67 -8.53
N ASP A 98 -21.88 -1.20 -9.71
CA ASP A 98 -23.02 -2.12 -9.93
C ASP A 98 -24.37 -1.59 -9.38
N GLY A 99 -24.59 -0.27 -9.48
CA GLY A 99 -25.79 0.41 -8.99
C GLY A 99 -25.86 0.59 -7.47
N ARG A 100 -24.72 0.43 -6.77
CA ARG A 100 -24.58 0.70 -5.34
C ARG A 100 -23.56 1.82 -5.13
N SER A 101 -23.90 2.73 -4.22
CA SER A 101 -22.96 3.73 -3.72
C SER A 101 -21.94 3.08 -2.78
N VAL A 102 -20.65 3.28 -3.08
CA VAL A 102 -19.52 2.79 -2.29
C VAL A 102 -18.65 3.98 -1.90
N ASP A 103 -18.36 4.04 -0.61
CA ASP A 103 -17.42 5.00 -0.05
C ASP A 103 -15.99 4.51 -0.31
N ALA A 104 -15.30 5.14 -1.25
CA ALA A 104 -14.06 4.62 -1.82
C ALA A 104 -12.83 5.46 -1.47
N VAL A 105 -11.68 4.79 -1.49
CA VAL A 105 -10.34 5.40 -1.54
C VAL A 105 -9.62 4.90 -2.78
N ALA A 106 -8.99 5.80 -3.53
CA ALA A 106 -8.17 5.43 -4.69
C ALA A 106 -6.79 6.06 -4.65
N ILE A 107 -5.80 5.37 -5.23
CA ILE A 107 -4.44 5.89 -5.37
C ILE A 107 -3.90 5.60 -6.77
N ALA A 108 -3.36 6.62 -7.42
CA ALA A 108 -2.61 6.49 -8.65
C ALA A 108 -1.16 6.12 -8.31
N ALA A 109 -0.66 5.04 -8.92
CA ALA A 109 0.67 4.50 -8.65
C ALA A 109 1.64 4.71 -9.82
N LYS A 110 2.95 4.65 -9.54
CA LYS A 110 3.98 4.68 -10.59
C LYS A 110 3.91 3.47 -11.55
N THR A 111 3.22 2.40 -11.17
CA THR A 111 2.91 1.25 -12.03
C THR A 111 2.05 1.61 -13.26
N GLY A 112 1.44 2.80 -13.28
CA GLY A 112 0.54 3.24 -14.34
C GLY A 112 -0.93 2.88 -14.10
N PHE A 113 -1.23 2.23 -12.97
CA PHE A 113 -2.59 1.88 -12.57
C PHE A 113 -3.15 2.83 -11.49
N VAL A 114 -4.48 2.87 -11.41
CA VAL A 114 -5.20 3.42 -10.26
C VAL A 114 -5.80 2.25 -9.50
N TYR A 115 -5.45 2.11 -8.23
CA TYR A 115 -6.01 1.10 -7.35
C TYR A 115 -7.12 1.74 -6.50
N ALA A 116 -8.27 1.10 -6.41
CA ALA A 116 -9.45 1.64 -5.73
C ALA A 116 -10.11 0.60 -4.84
N PHE A 117 -10.45 1.01 -3.61
CA PHE A 117 -10.91 0.14 -2.54
C PHE A 117 -12.09 0.75 -1.82
N ASP A 118 -12.96 -0.09 -1.24
CA ASP A 118 -13.85 0.36 -0.18
C ASP A 118 -12.98 0.89 0.95
N ARG A 119 -13.24 2.13 1.37
CA ARG A 119 -12.34 2.85 2.26
C ARG A 119 -12.28 2.23 3.66
N VAL A 120 -13.27 1.41 4.05
CA VAL A 120 -13.37 0.78 5.37
C VAL A 120 -12.81 -0.65 5.35
N SER A 121 -13.25 -1.48 4.40
CA SER A 121 -12.84 -2.89 4.35
C SER A 121 -11.49 -3.10 3.68
N GLY A 122 -11.09 -2.19 2.77
CA GLY A 122 -9.93 -2.38 1.91
C GLY A 122 -10.17 -3.35 0.76
N GLU A 123 -11.41 -3.81 0.56
CA GLU A 123 -11.75 -4.67 -0.57
C GLU A 123 -11.70 -3.87 -1.88
N PRO A 124 -11.10 -4.41 -2.96
CA PRO A 124 -11.10 -3.74 -4.26
C PRO A 124 -12.52 -3.52 -4.77
N ILE A 125 -12.83 -2.30 -5.23
CA ILE A 125 -14.16 -2.00 -5.81
C ILE A 125 -14.25 -2.40 -7.29
N TRP A 126 -13.11 -2.62 -7.93
CA TRP A 126 -12.97 -3.30 -9.21
C TRP A 126 -11.89 -4.38 -9.09
N PRO A 127 -11.96 -5.47 -9.88
CA PRO A 127 -10.96 -6.53 -9.81
C PRO A 127 -9.54 -6.01 -10.04
N ILE A 128 -8.63 -6.39 -9.16
CA ILE A 128 -7.19 -6.22 -9.35
C ILE A 128 -6.62 -7.60 -9.66
N GLU A 129 -6.03 -7.76 -10.84
CA GLU A 129 -5.44 -9.01 -11.30
C GLU A 129 -3.93 -8.95 -11.11
N GLU A 130 -3.41 -9.84 -10.28
CA GLU A 130 -1.97 -10.11 -10.17
C GLU A 130 -1.63 -11.36 -11.00
N ARG A 131 -0.50 -11.33 -11.70
CA ARG A 131 -0.05 -12.42 -12.57
C ARG A 131 1.38 -12.80 -12.22
N GLU A 132 1.65 -14.10 -12.20
CA GLU A 132 3.02 -14.62 -12.12
C GLU A 132 3.85 -14.14 -13.32
N VAL A 133 5.11 -13.81 -13.05
CA VAL A 133 6.11 -13.40 -14.04
C VAL A 133 7.28 -14.36 -14.09
#